data_AF-A0A2Z6AVP3-F1
#
_entry.id   AF-A0A2Z6AVP3-F1
#
_cell.length_a   1.000
_cell.length_b   1.000
_cell.length_c   1.000
_cell.angle_alpha   90.00
_cell.angle_beta   90.00
_cell.angle_gamma   90.00
#
_symmetry.space_group_name_H-M   'P 1'
#
loop_
_entity.id
_entity.type
_entity.pdbx_description
1 polymer ?
#
loop_
_entity_poly.entity_id
_entity_poly.type
_entity_poly.pdbx_seq_one_letter_code
_entity_poly.pdbx_strand_id
1 'polypeptide(L)'
;MHRLALIALAAALLMLTACGPNMGWVNKELSPQHQKINLENCEWSATHKDNGDGTHTLVDPTDAEFDASVEQCMKDKGYTWKEVD
;
A
#
# COMPACT_ATOMS: atom_id res chain seq x y z
N MET A 1 0.62 -29.17 51.89
CA MET A 1 -0.25 -28.09 51.35
C MET A 1 0.63 -26.84 51.34
N HIS A 2 1.11 -26.21 50.27
CA HIS A 2 0.67 -26.07 48.88
C HIS A 2 1.93 -26.00 47.97
N ARG A 3 2.02 -26.87 46.95
CA ARG A 3 3.07 -26.81 45.89
C ARG A 3 2.45 -26.60 44.51
N LEU A 4 1.33 -25.88 44.45
CA LEU A 4 0.53 -25.73 43.23
C LEU A 4 0.06 -24.28 43.11
N ALA A 5 0.96 -23.35 42.76
CA ALA A 5 0.54 -21.96 42.52
C ALA A 5 1.48 -21.12 41.63
N LEU A 6 2.38 -21.72 40.84
CA LEU A 6 3.38 -20.92 40.09
C LEU A 6 3.45 -21.18 38.58
N ILE A 7 2.49 -21.90 37.97
CA ILE A 7 2.53 -22.21 36.52
C ILE A 7 1.30 -21.67 35.77
N ALA A 8 0.81 -20.48 36.14
CA ALA A 8 -0.35 -19.87 35.47
C ALA A 8 -0.11 -18.44 34.95
N LEU A 9 1.11 -17.91 35.02
CA LEU A 9 1.41 -16.52 34.65
C LEU A 9 2.35 -16.36 33.45
N ALA A 10 2.54 -17.39 32.62
CA ALA A 10 3.49 -17.38 31.50
C ALA A 10 2.87 -17.60 30.10
N ALA A 11 1.54 -17.55 29.97
CA ALA A 11 0.86 -17.88 28.71
C ALA A 11 0.21 -16.68 27.98
N ALA A 12 0.47 -15.44 28.39
CA ALA A 12 -0.20 -14.26 27.84
C ALA A 12 0.70 -13.34 26.98
N LEU A 13 1.95 -13.71 26.68
CA LEU A 13 2.92 -12.84 26.01
C LEU A 13 3.29 -13.22 24.57
N LEU A 14 2.64 -14.23 23.98
CA LEU A 14 3.01 -14.74 22.64
C LEU A 14 2.09 -14.29 21.48
N MET A 15 1.17 -13.34 21.67
CA MET A 15 0.24 -12.90 20.61
C MET A 15 0.53 -11.52 19.99
N LEU A 16 1.79 -11.06 19.98
CA LEU A 16 2.14 -9.74 19.40
C LEU A 16 2.90 -9.78 18.07
N THR A 17 2.94 -10.90 17.36
CA THR A 17 3.68 -10.95 16.08
C THR A 17 2.91 -11.72 15.00
N ALA A 18 1.76 -11.19 14.63
CA ALA A 18 1.16 -11.47 13.32
C ALA A 18 0.78 -10.17 12.60
N CYS A 19 1.62 -9.13 12.73
CA CYS A 19 1.60 -7.99 11.83
C CYS A 19 2.83 -8.15 10.94
N GLY A 20 2.62 -8.59 9.70
CA GLY A 20 3.67 -8.50 8.68
C GLY A 20 4.08 -7.03 8.46
N PRO A 21 5.22 -6.79 7.80
CA PRO A 21 5.63 -5.43 7.45
C PRO A 21 4.51 -4.75 6.66
N ASN A 22 4.09 -3.56 7.12
CA ASN A 22 3.17 -2.74 6.34
C ASN A 22 3.95 -2.31 5.09
N MET A 23 3.47 -2.69 3.91
CA MET A 23 4.07 -2.27 2.65
C MET A 23 3.39 -1.01 2.15
N GLY A 24 4.16 -0.10 1.57
CA GLY A 24 3.62 1.15 1.05
C GLY A 24 4.55 1.84 0.06
N TRP A 25 3.99 2.83 -0.62
CA TRP A 25 4.74 3.73 -1.49
C TRP A 25 5.55 4.73 -0.66
N VAL A 26 6.84 4.87 -0.96
CA VAL A 26 7.71 5.81 -0.25
C VAL A 26 8.46 6.69 -1.23
N ASN A 27 8.38 8.00 -1.00
CA ASN A 27 9.27 9.01 -1.55
C ASN A 27 9.63 9.99 -0.43
N LYS A 28 10.91 10.01 -0.01
CA LYS A 28 11.37 10.77 1.17
C LYS A 28 11.39 12.28 0.94
N GLU A 29 11.30 12.73 -0.31
CA GLU A 29 11.34 14.14 -0.70
C GLU A 29 9.94 14.76 -0.72
N LEU A 30 8.89 13.94 -0.70
CA LEU A 30 7.50 14.35 -0.83
C LEU A 30 6.71 14.10 0.45
N SER A 31 5.73 14.98 0.72
CA SER A 31 4.85 14.80 1.88
C SER A 31 3.87 13.65 1.66
N PRO A 32 3.29 13.08 2.75
CA PRO A 32 2.23 12.08 2.63
C PRO A 32 1.00 12.56 1.83
N GLN A 33 0.70 13.85 1.82
CA GLN A 33 -0.39 14.37 0.96
C GLN A 33 -0.05 14.27 -0.52
N HIS A 34 1.20 14.55 -0.91
CA HIS A 34 1.64 14.37 -2.30
C HIS A 34 1.57 12.91 -2.72
N GLN A 35 1.95 11.98 -1.83
CA GLN A 35 1.81 10.54 -2.08
C GLN A 35 0.36 10.17 -2.38
N LYS A 36 -0.58 10.61 -1.54
CA LYS A 36 -2.00 10.33 -1.73
C LYS A 36 -2.50 10.85 -3.08
N ILE A 37 -2.23 12.11 -3.39
CA ILE A 37 -2.65 12.74 -4.66
C ILE A 37 -2.05 12.01 -5.86
N ASN A 38 -0.77 11.63 -5.78
CA ASN A 38 -0.11 10.92 -6.87
C ASN A 38 -0.69 9.53 -7.09
N LEU A 39 -1.00 8.80 -6.01
CA LEU A 39 -1.64 7.49 -6.11
C LEU A 39 -3.04 7.61 -6.73
N GLU A 40 -3.87 8.52 -6.24
CA GLU A 40 -5.22 8.75 -6.79
C GLU A 40 -5.17 9.13 -8.28
N ASN A 41 -4.20 9.96 -8.69
CA ASN A 41 -4.00 10.30 -10.10
C ASN A 41 -3.54 9.09 -10.93
N CYS A 42 -2.68 8.21 -10.38
CA CYS A 42 -2.25 7.00 -11.07
C CYS A 42 -3.39 5.99 -11.25
N GLU A 43 -4.21 5.79 -10.21
CA GLU A 43 -5.41 4.94 -10.27
C GLU A 43 -6.42 5.48 -11.28
N TRP A 44 -6.58 6.81 -11.34
CA TRP A 44 -7.43 7.45 -12.33
C TRP A 44 -6.92 7.22 -13.76
N SER A 45 -5.62 7.43 -14.00
CA SER A 45 -5.01 7.18 -15.31
C SER A 45 -5.04 5.70 -15.74
N ALA A 46 -5.10 4.76 -14.79
CA ALA A 46 -5.25 3.34 -15.11
C ALA A 46 -6.65 2.99 -15.65
N THR A 47 -7.67 3.80 -15.34
CA THR A 47 -9.07 3.58 -15.74
C THR A 47 -9.59 4.60 -16.75
N HIS A 48 -8.81 5.64 -17.04
CA HIS A 48 -9.17 6.72 -17.96
C HIS A 48 -8.09 6.92 -19.01
N LYS A 49 -8.39 6.56 -20.25
CA LYS A 49 -7.52 6.81 -21.39
C LYS A 49 -7.79 8.22 -21.95
N ASP A 50 -6.74 9.03 -22.04
CA ASP A 50 -6.80 10.33 -22.73
C ASP A 50 -6.94 10.12 -24.25
N ASN A 51 -7.92 10.81 -24.83
CA ASN A 51 -8.20 10.77 -26.27
C ASN A 51 -7.37 11.79 -27.06
N GLY A 52 -6.63 12.68 -26.39
CA GLY A 52 -5.80 13.73 -27.01
C GLY A 52 -6.58 14.97 -27.44
N ASP A 53 -7.90 15.00 -27.22
CA ASP A 53 -8.80 16.14 -27.44
C ASP A 53 -9.30 16.76 -26.12
N GLY A 54 -8.71 16.36 -24.99
CA GLY A 54 -9.11 16.77 -23.65
C GLY A 54 -10.28 15.96 -23.07
N THR A 55 -10.83 15.01 -23.81
CA THR A 55 -11.80 14.03 -23.31
C THR A 55 -11.12 12.74 -22.88
N HIS A 56 -11.83 11.94 -22.07
CA HIS A 56 -11.34 10.67 -21.57
C HIS A 56 -12.35 9.57 -21.83
N THR A 57 -11.85 8.39 -22.17
CA THR A 57 -12.64 7.17 -22.28
C THR A 57 -12.37 6.27 -21.08
N LEU A 58 -13.45 5.82 -20.45
CA LEU A 58 -13.37 4.80 -19.40
C LEU A 58 -12.90 3.48 -20.01
N VAL A 59 -11.89 2.89 -19.38
CA VAL A 59 -11.42 1.54 -19.66
C VAL A 59 -11.62 0.69 -18.41
N ASP A 60 -11.91 -0.58 -18.62
CA ASP A 60 -12.12 -1.57 -17.56
C ASP A 60 -10.97 -2.58 -17.60
N PRO A 61 -9.79 -2.24 -17.02
CA PRO A 61 -8.65 -3.14 -16.99
C PRO A 61 -8.94 -4.33 -16.07
N THR A 62 -8.28 -5.45 -16.33
CA THR A 62 -8.19 -6.51 -15.31
C THR A 62 -7.45 -6.00 -14.08
N ASP A 63 -7.67 -6.58 -12.90
CA ASP A 63 -6.96 -6.21 -11.67
C ASP A 63 -5.43 -6.21 -11.86
N ALA A 64 -4.90 -7.19 -12.59
CA ALA A 64 -3.47 -7.27 -12.88
C ALA A 64 -2.96 -6.12 -13.78
N GLU A 65 -3.75 -5.68 -14.75
CA GLU A 65 -3.41 -4.54 -15.62
C GLU A 65 -3.52 -3.21 -14.88
N PHE A 66 -4.52 -3.09 -14.00
CA PHE A 66 -4.69 -1.94 -13.12
C PHE A 66 -3.48 -1.80 -12.19
N ASP A 67 -3.15 -2.88 -11.46
CA ASP A 67 -2.03 -2.90 -10.51
C ASP A 67 -0.70 -2.58 -11.20
N ALA A 68 -0.44 -3.19 -12.37
CA ALA A 68 0.77 -2.92 -13.14
C ALA A 68 0.86 -1.46 -13.63
N SER A 69 -0.26 -0.88 -14.05
CA SER A 69 -0.31 0.52 -14.49
C SER A 69 -0.08 1.49 -13.33
N VAL A 70 -0.72 1.25 -12.18
CA VAL A 70 -0.52 2.05 -10.97
C VAL A 70 0.92 1.92 -10.47
N GLU A 71 1.48 0.71 -10.48
CA GLU A 71 2.86 0.45 -10.07
C GLU A 71 3.85 1.22 -10.94
N GLN A 72 3.71 1.14 -12.27
CA GLN A 72 4.59 1.85 -13.19
C GLN A 72 4.45 3.37 -13.02
N CYS A 73 3.22 3.89 -12.93
CA CYS A 73 2.98 5.32 -12.73
C CYS A 73 3.60 5.86 -11.44
N MET A 74 3.49 5.12 -10.34
CA MET A 74 4.09 5.50 -9.07
C MET A 74 5.63 5.48 -9.13
N LYS A 75 6.22 4.48 -9.80
CA LYS A 75 7.68 4.43 -10.06
C LYS A 75 8.16 5.61 -10.90
N ASP A 76 7.43 5.98 -11.95
CA ASP A 76 7.76 7.12 -12.82
C ASP A 76 7.72 8.45 -12.05
N LYS A 77 6.89 8.53 -11.00
CA LYS A 77 6.83 9.67 -10.06
C LYS A 77 7.90 9.60 -8.95
N GLY A 78 8.82 8.64 -9.01
CA GLY A 78 9.94 8.49 -8.07
C GLY A 78 9.59 7.79 -6.75
N TYR A 79 8.43 7.11 -6.66
CA TYR A 79 8.11 6.31 -5.48
C TYR A 79 8.71 4.90 -5.57
N THR A 80 9.05 4.34 -4.41
CA THR A 80 9.47 2.93 -4.28
C THR A 80 8.48 2.18 -3.40
N TRP A 81 8.08 0.98 -3.81
CA TRP A 81 7.29 0.06 -2.98
C TRP A 81 8.20 -0.67 -2.01
N LYS A 82 8.01 -0.45 -0.71
CA LYS A 82 8.81 -1.08 0.35
C LYS A 82 8.07 -1.06 1.68
N GLU A 83 8.67 -1.68 2.69
CA GLU A 83 8.22 -1.59 4.06
C GLU A 83 8.16 -0.12 4.51
N VAL A 84 7.03 0.23 5.14
CA VAL A 84 6.77 1.51 5.78
C VAL A 84 6.70 1.30 7.28
N ASP A 85 7.50 2.09 8.00
CA ASP A 85 7.56 2.12 9.47
C ASP A 85 6.34 2.84 10.08
#